data_AF-A0A8C0X8M3-F1
#
_entry.id   AF-A0A8C0X8M3-F1
#
_cell.length_a   1.000
_cell.length_b   1.000
_cell.length_c   1.000
_cell.angle_alpha   90.00
_cell.angle_beta   90.00
_cell.angle_gamma   90.00
#
_symmetry.space_group_name_H-M   'P 1'
#
loop_
_entity.id
_entity.type
_entity.pdbx_description
1 polymer ?
#
loop_
_entity_poly.entity_id
_entity_poly.type
_entity_poly.pdbx_seq_one_letter_code
_entity_poly.pdbx_strand_id
1 'polypeptide(L)'
;MEYFTGMFNIGVALHACGVATDMVIEHCIKTRASFVTCPCCYGFIQNTSKFNFPKSEQFKKTLSYKEHMILCRFADQTAVQLSPQRRLIGKQCMCLVDLDRARAAEEHGYSVQVISMEPESCSPKNNMIVGVPI
;
A
#
# COMPACT_ATOMS: atom_id res chain seq x y z
N MET A 1 5.36 10.25 -13.13
CA MET A 1 5.18 8.85 -13.58
C MET A 1 3.93 8.68 -14.48
N GLU A 2 3.42 9.73 -15.13
CA GLU A 2 2.22 9.62 -15.98
C GLU A 2 2.54 9.47 -17.48
N TYR A 3 3.81 9.28 -17.81
CA TYR A 3 4.30 9.38 -19.19
C TYR A 3 4.43 8.02 -19.90
N PHE A 4 4.45 6.92 -19.14
CA PHE A 4 4.56 5.60 -19.75
C PHE A 4 3.18 5.09 -20.16
N THR A 5 3.01 4.85 -21.46
CA THR A 5 1.76 4.37 -22.07
C THR A 5 1.93 3.03 -22.78
N GLY A 6 3.09 2.37 -22.59
CA GLY A 6 3.38 1.08 -23.18
C GLY A 6 2.69 -0.08 -22.46
N MET A 7 2.59 -1.21 -23.16
CA MET A 7 2.18 -2.47 -22.53
C MET A 7 3.33 -3.03 -21.69
N PHE A 8 2.97 -3.67 -20.58
CA PHE A 8 3.89 -4.41 -19.72
C PHE A 8 3.13 -5.50 -18.99
N ASN A 9 3.83 -6.56 -18.57
CA ASN A 9 3.21 -7.68 -17.85
C ASN A 9 3.43 -7.61 -16.34
N ILE A 10 4.47 -6.89 -15.89
CA ILE A 10 4.84 -6.79 -14.47
C ILE A 10 5.23 -5.36 -14.14
N GLY A 11 4.59 -4.78 -13.11
CA GLY A 11 5.02 -3.53 -12.48
C GLY A 11 5.75 -3.81 -11.16
N VAL A 12 6.92 -3.20 -10.98
CA VAL A 12 7.69 -3.31 -9.73
C VAL A 12 7.92 -1.93 -9.15
N ALA A 13 7.68 -1.77 -7.85
CA ALA A 13 7.93 -0.50 -7.17
C ALA A 13 8.58 -0.71 -5.80
N LEU A 14 9.84 -0.28 -5.68
CA LEU A 14 10.60 -0.28 -4.43
C LEU A 14 10.71 1.15 -3.92
N HIS A 15 10.53 1.36 -2.62
CA HIS A 15 10.43 2.71 -2.04
C HIS A 15 9.34 3.57 -2.70
N ALA A 16 8.17 2.97 -2.94
CA ALA A 16 7.03 3.68 -3.50
C ALA A 16 6.33 4.52 -2.41
N CYS A 17 6.83 5.74 -2.18
CA CYS A 17 6.43 6.52 -1.01
C CYS A 17 5.07 7.20 -1.15
N GLY A 18 4.28 7.18 -0.07
CA GLY A 18 2.96 7.80 -0.02
C GLY A 18 2.04 7.28 -1.14
N VAL A 19 1.47 8.20 -1.91
CA VAL A 19 0.54 7.90 -3.02
C VAL A 19 1.21 7.24 -4.24
N ALA A 20 2.54 7.19 -4.31
CA ALA A 20 3.23 6.57 -5.45
C ALA A 20 2.96 5.06 -5.55
N THR A 21 2.77 4.38 -4.42
CA THR A 21 2.33 2.97 -4.40
C THR A 21 1.00 2.82 -5.14
N ASP A 22 0.04 3.70 -4.83
CA ASP A 22 -1.31 3.67 -5.39
C ASP A 22 -1.30 3.96 -6.89
N MET A 23 -0.41 4.85 -7.35
CA MET A 23 -0.20 5.13 -8.78
C MET A 23 0.30 3.90 -9.54
N VAL A 24 1.26 3.15 -8.98
CA VAL A 24 1.77 1.94 -9.64
C VAL A 24 0.70 0.86 -9.69
N ILE A 25 0.01 0.60 -8.57
CA ILE A 25 -1.06 -0.40 -8.52
C ILE A 25 -2.16 -0.06 -9.53
N GLU A 26 -2.62 1.21 -9.58
CA GLU A 26 -3.65 1.61 -10.52
C GLU A 26 -3.19 1.45 -11.98
N HIS A 27 -1.93 1.77 -12.28
CA HIS A 27 -1.40 1.58 -13.63
C HIS A 27 -1.35 0.10 -14.01
N CYS A 28 -0.97 -0.78 -13.10
CA CYS A 28 -0.97 -2.23 -13.31
C CYS A 28 -2.40 -2.76 -13.51
N ILE A 29 -3.36 -2.31 -12.70
CA ILE A 29 -4.78 -2.64 -12.87
C ILE A 29 -5.27 -2.24 -14.27
N LYS A 30 -4.97 -1.02 -14.71
CA LYS A 30 -5.35 -0.51 -16.05
C LYS A 30 -4.75 -1.32 -17.19
N THR A 31 -3.52 -1.82 -17.05
CA THR A 31 -2.84 -2.62 -18.09
C THR A 31 -3.03 -4.12 -17.96
N ARG A 32 -3.76 -4.59 -16.93
CA ARG A 32 -3.85 -6.00 -16.52
C ARG A 32 -2.47 -6.65 -16.33
N ALA A 33 -1.54 -5.91 -15.73
CA ALA A 33 -0.22 -6.39 -15.36
C ALA A 33 -0.19 -6.91 -13.92
N SER A 34 0.61 -7.94 -13.66
CA SER A 34 0.95 -8.31 -12.28
C SER A 34 1.76 -7.18 -11.62
N PHE A 35 1.73 -7.09 -10.30
CA PHE A 35 2.51 -6.08 -9.59
C PHE A 35 3.16 -6.60 -8.31
N VAL A 36 4.31 -6.02 -8.00
CA VAL A 36 5.02 -6.18 -6.72
C VAL A 36 5.40 -4.80 -6.22
N THR A 37 4.82 -4.36 -5.11
CA THR A 37 5.10 -3.04 -4.52
C THR A 37 5.59 -3.17 -3.09
N CYS A 38 6.54 -2.32 -2.72
CA CYS A 38 7.12 -2.21 -1.39
C CYS A 38 6.85 -0.80 -0.87
N PRO A 39 5.71 -0.58 -0.20
CA PRO A 39 5.28 0.76 0.19
C PRO A 39 6.21 1.37 1.24
N CYS A 40 6.45 2.67 1.13
CA CYS A 40 7.13 3.45 2.15
C CYS A 40 6.33 4.71 2.49
N CYS A 41 6.65 5.33 3.62
CA CYS A 41 6.14 6.66 3.97
C CYS A 41 4.60 6.74 3.94
N TYR A 42 3.96 5.88 4.73
CA TYR A 42 2.51 5.77 4.82
C TYR A 42 1.87 7.07 5.28
N GLY A 43 2.52 7.81 6.17
CA GLY A 43 2.06 9.10 6.68
C GLY A 43 2.01 10.22 5.64
N PHE A 44 2.58 10.00 4.45
CA PHE A 44 2.50 10.90 3.29
C PHE A 44 1.36 10.56 2.33
N ILE A 45 0.55 9.55 2.63
CA ILE A 45 -0.70 9.29 1.91
C ILE A 45 -1.64 10.47 2.14
N GLN A 46 -2.24 10.94 1.05
CA GLN A 46 -3.20 12.05 1.04
C GLN A 46 -4.10 11.93 -0.18
N ASN A 47 -5.29 12.51 -0.12
CA ASN A 47 -6.12 12.62 -1.31
C ASN A 47 -5.42 13.47 -2.39
N THR A 48 -5.65 13.10 -3.63
CA THR A 48 -5.22 13.84 -4.82
C THR A 48 -6.42 13.97 -5.75
N SER A 49 -6.25 14.63 -6.90
CA SER A 49 -7.30 14.67 -7.93
C SER A 49 -7.68 13.29 -8.48
N LYS A 50 -6.82 12.28 -8.35
CA LYS A 50 -7.02 10.91 -8.88
C LYS A 50 -7.27 9.86 -7.81
N PHE A 51 -6.81 10.10 -6.58
CA PHE A 51 -6.84 9.12 -5.50
C PHE A 51 -7.60 9.67 -4.30
N ASN A 52 -8.60 8.92 -3.86
CA ASN A 52 -9.30 9.14 -2.61
C ASN A 52 -9.07 7.95 -1.68
N PHE A 53 -9.01 8.23 -0.38
CA PHE A 53 -8.81 7.23 0.67
C PHE A 53 -9.96 7.23 1.69
N PRO A 54 -10.34 6.07 2.25
CA PRO A 54 -9.85 4.72 1.95
C PRO A 54 -10.15 4.25 0.51
N LYS A 55 -9.40 3.26 0.02
CA LYS A 55 -9.44 2.79 -1.37
C LYS A 55 -10.55 1.77 -1.62
N SER A 56 -10.65 0.76 -0.76
CA SER A 56 -11.61 -0.34 -0.88
C SER A 56 -13.00 0.03 -0.38
N GLU A 57 -14.04 -0.59 -0.93
CA GLU A 57 -15.41 -0.41 -0.46
C GLU A 57 -15.59 -0.90 0.97
N GLN A 58 -14.86 -1.94 1.38
CA GLN A 58 -14.86 -2.42 2.76
C GLN A 58 -14.38 -1.34 3.72
N PHE A 59 -13.22 -0.73 3.47
CA PHE A 59 -12.67 0.27 4.38
C PHE A 59 -13.46 1.58 4.33
N LYS A 60 -13.99 1.98 3.18
CA LYS A 60 -14.87 3.17 3.08
C LYS A 60 -16.11 3.08 3.97
N LYS A 61 -16.64 1.86 4.19
CA LYS A 61 -17.79 1.63 5.07
C LYS A 61 -17.44 1.69 6.56
N THR A 62 -16.16 1.48 6.90
CA THR A 62 -15.70 1.37 8.30
C THR A 62 -14.96 2.61 8.77
N LEU A 63 -14.21 3.28 7.90
CA LEU A 63 -13.33 4.39 8.25
C LEU A 63 -13.68 5.63 7.43
N SER A 64 -13.78 6.77 8.12
CA SER A 64 -13.73 8.07 7.47
C SER A 64 -12.33 8.36 6.91
N TYR A 65 -12.23 9.33 5.99
CA TYR A 65 -10.94 9.82 5.51
C TYR A 65 -10.01 10.22 6.66
N LYS A 66 -10.53 10.92 7.68
CA LYS A 66 -9.74 11.38 8.82
C LYS A 66 -9.15 10.22 9.61
N GLU A 67 -9.94 9.19 9.89
CA GLU A 67 -9.48 7.99 10.62
C GLU A 67 -8.44 7.22 9.80
N HIS A 68 -8.65 7.10 8.48
CA HIS A 68 -7.69 6.49 7.59
C HIS A 68 -6.34 7.25 7.59
N MET A 69 -6.36 8.59 7.59
CA MET A 69 -5.14 9.40 7.69
C MET A 69 -4.42 9.23 9.03
N ILE A 70 -5.16 9.03 10.13
CA ILE A 70 -4.57 8.71 11.44
C ILE A 70 -3.84 7.37 11.34
N LEU A 71 -4.51 6.35 10.81
CA LEU A 71 -3.93 5.01 10.63
C LEU A 71 -2.66 5.06 9.77
N CYS A 72 -2.67 5.81 8.67
CA CYS A 72 -1.51 6.05 7.81
C CYS A 72 -0.32 6.69 8.57
N ARG A 73 -0.58 7.66 9.45
CA ARG A 73 0.47 8.29 10.27
C ARG A 73 1.06 7.35 11.31
N PHE A 74 0.22 6.51 11.92
CA PHE A 74 0.70 5.48 12.86
C PHE A 74 1.52 4.40 12.16
N ALA A 75 1.20 4.08 10.90
CA ALA A 75 1.96 3.11 10.10
C ALA A 75 3.45 3.50 9.91
N ASP A 76 3.81 4.78 10.04
CA ASP A 76 5.22 5.20 9.99
C ASP A 76 5.97 5.06 11.33
N GLN A 77 5.29 4.68 12.42
CA GLN A 77 5.88 4.52 13.76
C GLN A 77 6.57 3.16 13.97
N THR A 78 7.42 2.75 13.02
CA THR A 78 8.15 1.46 13.08
C THR A 78 9.64 1.60 13.38
N ALA A 79 10.15 2.82 13.51
CA ALA A 79 11.57 3.08 13.78
C ALA A 79 12.08 2.35 15.04
N VAL A 80 13.30 1.81 14.96
CA VAL A 80 13.95 1.01 16.03
C VAL A 80 14.04 1.76 17.36
N GLN A 81 14.13 3.09 17.31
CA GLN A 81 14.24 3.96 18.49
C GLN A 81 12.94 4.02 19.33
N LEU A 82 11.82 3.58 18.77
CA LEU A 82 10.52 3.58 19.43
C LEU A 82 10.36 2.35 20.33
N SER A 83 9.51 2.48 21.35
CA SER A 83 9.19 1.36 22.23
C SER A 83 8.62 0.16 21.45
N PRO A 84 8.85 -1.08 21.89
CA PRO A 84 8.32 -2.27 21.21
C PRO A 84 6.82 -2.21 20.96
N GLN A 85 6.05 -1.68 21.92
CA GLN A 85 4.60 -1.50 21.79
C GLN A 85 4.23 -0.55 20.64
N ARG A 86 4.93 0.59 20.50
CA ARG A 86 4.70 1.52 19.40
C ARG A 86 5.07 0.91 18.04
N ARG A 87 6.19 0.19 17.97
CA ARG A 87 6.59 -0.51 16.74
C ARG A 87 5.56 -1.57 16.33
N LEU A 88 5.01 -2.31 17.28
CA LEU A 88 3.96 -3.29 17.03
C LEU A 88 2.70 -2.63 16.45
N ILE A 89 2.24 -1.54 17.07
CA ILE A 89 1.10 -0.76 16.57
C ILE A 89 1.39 -0.22 15.17
N GLY A 90 2.59 0.32 14.93
CA GLY A 90 3.00 0.81 13.62
C GLY A 90 2.94 -0.30 12.56
N LYS A 91 3.45 -1.49 12.86
CA LYS A 91 3.40 -2.65 11.95
C LYS A 91 1.96 -3.11 11.68
N GLN A 92 1.08 -3.08 12.68
CA GLN A 92 -0.34 -3.37 12.50
C GLN A 92 -1.03 -2.34 11.61
N CYS A 93 -0.74 -1.05 11.82
CA CYS A 93 -1.25 0.03 10.97
C CYS A 93 -0.74 -0.09 9.54
N MET A 94 0.55 -0.42 9.32
CA MET A 94 1.07 -0.70 7.97
C MET A 94 0.26 -1.79 7.28
N CYS A 95 0.05 -2.92 7.98
CA CYS A 95 -0.74 -4.03 7.47
C CYS A 95 -2.16 -3.60 7.08
N LEU A 96 -2.83 -2.79 7.90
CA LEU A 96 -4.18 -2.30 7.60
C LEU A 96 -4.22 -1.36 6.38
N VAL A 97 -3.25 -0.46 6.20
CA VAL A 97 -3.19 0.37 4.98
C VAL A 97 -2.96 -0.50 3.74
N ASP A 98 -2.06 -1.48 3.83
CA ASP A 98 -1.75 -2.34 2.69
C ASP A 98 -2.90 -3.30 2.37
N LEU A 99 -3.66 -3.72 3.38
CA LEU A 99 -4.90 -4.48 3.20
C LEU A 99 -5.97 -3.65 2.51
N ASP A 100 -6.12 -2.36 2.82
CA ASP A 100 -7.04 -1.48 2.07
C ASP A 100 -6.69 -1.44 0.57
N ARG A 101 -5.39 -1.29 0.25
CA ARG A 101 -4.89 -1.34 -1.13
C ARG A 101 -5.13 -2.70 -1.78
N ALA A 102 -4.86 -3.78 -1.07
CA ALA A 102 -5.06 -5.13 -1.56
C ALA A 102 -6.53 -5.40 -1.89
N ARG A 103 -7.44 -5.07 -0.96
CA ARG A 103 -8.89 -5.21 -1.16
C ARG A 103 -9.38 -4.39 -2.35
N ALA A 104 -8.88 -3.16 -2.50
CA ALA A 104 -9.24 -2.32 -3.64
C ALA A 104 -8.77 -2.93 -4.98
N ALA A 105 -7.60 -3.59 -5.02
CA ALA A 105 -7.15 -4.30 -6.21
C ALA A 105 -7.95 -5.59 -6.47
N GLU A 106 -8.30 -6.34 -5.41
CA GLU A 106 -9.17 -7.53 -5.51
C GLU A 106 -10.55 -7.20 -6.11
N GLU A 107 -11.13 -6.06 -5.76
CA GLU A 107 -12.36 -5.53 -6.35
C GLU A 107 -12.28 -5.34 -7.88
N HIS A 108 -11.07 -5.29 -8.45
CA HIS A 108 -10.81 -5.15 -9.88
C HIS A 108 -10.34 -6.46 -10.54
N GLY A 109 -10.60 -7.61 -9.91
CA GLY A 109 -10.30 -8.93 -10.47
C GLY A 109 -8.83 -9.31 -10.37
N TYR A 110 -8.23 -9.08 -9.20
CA TYR A 110 -6.87 -9.52 -8.85
C TYR A 110 -6.91 -10.48 -7.68
N SER A 111 -5.96 -11.40 -7.64
CA SER A 111 -5.56 -12.09 -6.42
C SER A 111 -4.40 -11.32 -5.80
N VAL A 112 -4.52 -10.90 -4.53
CA VAL A 112 -3.52 -10.04 -3.89
C VAL A 112 -3.06 -10.62 -2.56
N GLN A 113 -1.75 -10.57 -2.32
CA GLN A 113 -1.12 -11.00 -1.07
C GLN A 113 -0.35 -9.83 -0.47
N VAL A 114 -0.53 -9.61 0.84
CA VAL A 114 0.31 -8.73 1.64
C VAL A 114 1.24 -9.60 2.47
N ILE A 115 2.53 -9.55 2.18
CA ILE A 115 3.55 -10.40 2.81
C ILE A 115 4.70 -9.56 3.38
N SER A 116 5.51 -10.14 4.26
CA SER A 116 6.76 -9.52 4.74
C SER A 116 7.93 -9.94 3.85
N MET A 117 8.89 -9.04 3.66
CA MET A 117 10.18 -9.38 3.04
C MET A 117 11.00 -10.29 3.95
N GLU A 118 11.83 -11.14 3.34
CA GLU A 118 12.80 -12.00 4.02
C GLU A 118 14.23 -11.51 3.73
N PRO A 119 15.08 -11.28 4.77
CA PRO A 119 14.80 -11.45 6.20
C PRO A 119 13.91 -10.32 6.74
N GLU A 120 13.10 -10.61 7.78
CA GLU A 120 12.25 -9.58 8.40
C GLU A 120 13.03 -8.38 8.95
N SER A 121 14.32 -8.56 9.26
CA SER A 121 15.22 -7.52 9.76
C SER A 121 15.75 -6.57 8.68
N CYS A 122 15.42 -6.78 7.41
CA CYS A 122 15.93 -5.96 6.30
C CYS A 122 15.51 -4.48 6.41
N SER A 123 14.32 -4.23 6.95
CA SER A 123 13.77 -2.90 7.18
C SER A 123 12.57 -2.98 8.13
N PRO A 124 12.35 -1.98 9.01
CA PRO A 124 11.09 -1.89 9.75
C PRO A 124 9.86 -1.71 8.86
N LYS A 125 10.07 -1.25 7.61
CA LYS A 125 9.03 -1.12 6.57
C LYS A 125 9.23 -2.21 5.52
N ASN A 126 8.96 -3.45 5.91
CA ASN A 126 9.19 -4.66 5.10
C ASN A 126 7.90 -5.29 4.58
N ASN A 127 6.79 -4.55 4.50
CA ASN A 127 5.60 -5.06 3.81
C ASN A 127 5.81 -5.02 2.30
N MET A 128 5.28 -6.03 1.62
CA MET A 128 5.23 -6.15 0.17
C MET A 128 3.82 -6.56 -0.25
N ILE A 129 3.31 -5.91 -1.29
CA ILE A 129 2.00 -6.22 -1.88
C ILE A 129 2.25 -6.85 -3.25
N VAL A 130 1.77 -8.08 -3.43
CA VAL A 130 1.89 -8.84 -4.67
C VAL A 130 0.50 -9.07 -5.24
N GLY A 131 0.24 -8.59 -6.45
CA GLY A 131 -1.05 -8.76 -7.12
C GLY A 131 -0.90 -9.44 -8.48
N VAL A 132 -1.77 -10.40 -8.77
CA VAL A 132 -1.84 -11.10 -10.06
C VAL A 132 -3.26 -11.01 -10.61
N PRO A 133 -3.45 -10.60 -11.88
CA PRO A 133 -4.78 -10.57 -12.50
C PRO A 133 -5.41 -11.96 -12.55
N ILE A 134 -6.72 -12.04 -12.29
CA ILE A 134 -7.56 -13.22 -12.50
C ILE A 134 -8.19 -13.16 -13.89
#